data_AF-A0A958FXJ9-F1
#
_entry.id   AF-A0A958FXJ9-F1
#
_cell.length_a   1.000
_cell.length_b   1.000
_cell.length_c   1.000
_cell.angle_alpha   90.00
_cell.angle_beta   90.00
_cell.angle_gamma   90.00
#
_symmetry.space_group_name_H-M   'P 1'
#
loop_
_entity.id
_entity.type
_entity.pdbx_description
1 polymer ?
#
loop_
_entity_poly.entity_id
_entity_poly.type
_entity_poly.pdbx_seq_one_letter_code
_entity_poly.pdbx_strand_id
1 'polypeptide(L)'
;MLAWFLVVIVFALIVVLLAHPFFRKQESYGLVFTSVPERSRRNLRDEKGSLILALKELDFDFETGKLSKDDYKKLRDSYEARAVEVIKQLEALDQEWNHIQKQINHEVEQSKGLRKP
;
A
#
# COMPACT_ATOMS: atom_id res chain seq x y z
N MET A 1 33.76 16.89 7.26
CA MET A 1 32.91 16.09 8.18
C MET A 1 31.52 16.71 8.33
N LEU A 2 31.35 17.89 8.95
CA LEU A 2 30.02 18.49 9.19
C LEU A 2 29.20 18.79 7.92
N ALA A 3 29.86 19.23 6.85
CA ALA A 3 29.19 19.56 5.58
C ALA A 3 28.51 18.36 4.90
N TRP A 4 29.04 17.15 5.10
CA TRP A 4 28.47 15.92 4.52
C TRP A 4 27.22 15.47 5.28
N PHE A 5 27.21 15.58 6.61
CA PHE A 5 26.01 15.31 7.41
C PHE A 5 24.85 16.23 7.03
N LEU A 6 25.15 17.50 6.75
CA LEU A 6 24.17 18.47 6.31
C LEU A 6 23.53 18.09 4.97
N VAL A 7 24.32 17.59 4.02
CA VAL A 7 23.82 17.12 2.72
C VAL A 7 22.89 15.92 2.87
N VAL A 8 23.25 14.95 3.70
CA VAL A 8 22.43 13.75 3.94
C VAL A 8 21.11 14.11 4.63
N ILE A 9 21.15 15.00 5.63
CA ILE A 9 19.96 15.46 6.34
C ILE A 9 19.01 16.20 5.39
N VAL A 10 19.53 17.10 4.55
CA VAL A 10 18.73 17.84 3.57
C VAL A 10 18.13 16.91 2.52
N PHE A 11 18.89 15.92 2.06
CA PHE A 11 18.39 14.90 1.13
C PHE A 11 17.24 14.10 1.73
N ALA A 12 17.40 13.59 2.96
CA ALA A 12 16.34 12.89 3.68
C ALA A 12 15.09 13.77 3.88
N LEU A 13 15.27 15.05 4.18
CA LEU A 13 14.18 16.00 4.35
C LEU A 13 13.41 16.24 3.03
N ILE A 14 14.13 16.28 1.90
CA ILE A 14 13.51 16.39 0.56
C ILE A 14 12.69 15.14 0.24
N VAL A 15 13.21 13.93 0.52
CA VAL A 15 12.47 12.68 0.31
C VAL A 15 11.19 12.67 1.15
N VAL A 16 11.26 13.07 2.42
CA VAL A 16 10.08 13.17 3.30
C VAL A 16 9.07 14.20 2.78
N LEU A 17 9.55 15.37 2.33
CA LEU A 17 8.69 16.42 1.79
C LEU A 17 8.09 16.07 0.42
N LEU A 18 8.69 15.17 -0.35
CA LEU A 18 8.15 14.63 -1.61
C LEU A 18 7.22 13.43 -1.37
N ALA A 19 7.46 12.63 -0.34
CA ALA A 19 6.56 11.55 0.07
C ALA A 19 5.25 12.10 0.68
N HIS A 20 5.33 13.23 1.41
CA HIS A 20 4.18 13.85 2.06
C HIS A 20 3.04 14.28 1.12
N PRO A 21 3.26 14.93 -0.05
CA PRO A 21 2.19 15.28 -0.98
C PRO A 21 1.58 14.05 -1.68
N PHE A 22 2.29 12.92 -1.73
CA PHE A 22 1.73 11.67 -2.26
C PHE A 22 0.74 11.00 -1.28
N PHE A 23 0.89 11.27 0.02
CA PHE A 23 -0.06 10.84 1.06
C PHE A 23 -1.24 11.80 1.28
N ARG A 24 -1.29 12.95 0.60
CA ARG A 24 -2.45 13.85 0.66
C ARG A 24 -3.54 13.40 -0.31
N LYS A 25 -4.34 12.45 0.18
CA LYS A 25 -5.78 12.25 -0.05
C LYS A 25 -6.31 12.88 -1.35
N GLN A 26 -6.42 12.05 -2.37
CA GLN A 26 -7.34 12.33 -3.45
C GLN A 26 -8.77 12.08 -2.92
N GLU A 27 -9.35 13.06 -2.21
CA GLU A 27 -10.82 13.13 -2.06
C GLU A 27 -11.41 13.52 -3.42
N SER A 28 -11.50 12.54 -4.32
CA SER A 28 -12.40 12.65 -5.46
C SER A 28 -13.79 12.36 -4.93
N TYR A 29 -14.48 13.43 -4.58
CA TYR A 29 -15.93 13.51 -4.58
C TYR A 29 -16.39 13.28 -6.03
N GLY A 30 -16.92 12.09 -6.32
CA GLY A 30 -17.33 11.74 -7.67
C GLY A 30 -18.02 10.39 -7.71
N LEU A 31 -19.34 10.41 -7.49
CA LEU A 31 -20.33 9.37 -7.79
C LEU A 31 -20.19 8.04 -7.02
N VAL A 32 -20.91 8.01 -5.91
CA VAL A 32 -21.19 6.89 -5.01
C VAL A 32 -22.11 5.90 -5.71
N PHE A 33 -21.61 4.72 -6.11
CA PHE A 33 -22.36 3.46 -5.97
C PHE A 33 -21.53 2.17 -6.13
N THR A 34 -20.30 2.19 -6.65
CA THR A 34 -19.52 0.95 -6.89
C THR A 34 -18.04 1.00 -6.50
N SER A 35 -17.56 2.12 -5.95
CA SER A 35 -16.12 2.46 -5.95
C SER A 35 -15.40 2.37 -4.60
N VAL A 36 -16.11 2.17 -3.48
CA VAL A 36 -15.47 2.17 -2.14
C VAL A 36 -14.50 1.00 -1.96
N PRO A 37 -14.85 -0.27 -2.32
CA PRO A 37 -13.92 -1.39 -2.19
C PRO A 37 -12.71 -1.26 -3.13
N GLU A 38 -12.94 -0.84 -4.38
CA GLU A 38 -11.88 -0.69 -5.39
C GLU A 38 -10.89 0.43 -5.04
N ARG A 39 -11.37 1.54 -4.46
CA ARG A 39 -10.52 2.63 -4.00
C ARG A 39 -9.66 2.19 -2.81
N SER A 40 -10.24 1.49 -1.85
CA SER A 40 -9.50 0.93 -0.70
C SER A 40 -8.46 -0.10 -1.15
N ARG A 41 -8.80 -0.99 -2.09
CA ARG A 41 -7.84 -1.95 -2.68
C ARG A 41 -6.69 -1.27 -3.41
N ARG A 42 -6.98 -0.22 -4.21
CA ARG A 42 -5.95 0.56 -4.91
C ARG A 42 -4.98 1.21 -3.93
N ASN A 43 -5.51 1.89 -2.92
CA ASN A 43 -4.69 2.54 -1.90
C ASN A 43 -3.75 1.55 -1.19
N LEU A 44 -4.26 0.37 -0.83
CA LEU A 44 -3.44 -0.68 -0.21
C LEU A 44 -2.38 -1.25 -1.15
N ARG A 45 -2.66 -1.36 -2.45
CA ARG A 45 -1.65 -1.78 -3.45
C ARG A 45 -0.54 -0.74 -3.59
N ASP A 46 -0.90 0.54 -3.60
CA ASP A 46 0.05 1.64 -3.67
C ASP A 46 0.92 1.67 -2.40
N GLU A 47 0.29 1.49 -1.23
CA GLU A 47 1.00 1.39 0.05
C GLU A 47 1.98 0.20 0.09
N LYS A 48 1.55 -0.98 -0.38
CA LYS A 48 2.45 -2.14 -0.53
C LYS A 48 3.66 -1.80 -1.41
N GLY A 49 3.44 -1.13 -2.54
CA GLY A 49 4.52 -0.71 -3.43
C GLY A 49 5.51 0.25 -2.75
N SER A 50 4.98 1.22 -2.02
CA SER A 50 5.78 2.17 -1.25
C SER A 50 6.62 1.49 -0.15
N LEU A 51 6.03 0.55 0.60
CA LEU A 51 6.73 -0.19 1.65
C LEU A 51 7.86 -1.06 1.09
N ILE A 52 7.64 -1.71 -0.06
CA ILE A 52 8.69 -2.50 -0.72
C ILE A 52 9.84 -1.61 -1.19
N LEU A 53 9.53 -0.43 -1.72
CA LEU A 53 10.56 0.52 -2.14
C LEU A 53 11.35 1.03 -0.92
N ALA A 54 10.66 1.38 0.17
CA ALA A 54 11.27 1.83 1.41
C ALA A 54 12.20 0.77 2.03
N LEU A 55 11.81 -0.51 2.00
CA LEU A 55 12.66 -1.62 2.45
C LEU A 55 13.93 -1.74 1.60
N LYS A 56 13.82 -1.62 0.27
CA LYS A 56 14.98 -1.65 -0.63
C LYS A 56 15.94 -0.49 -0.40
N GLU A 57 15.41 0.71 -0.20
CA GLU A 57 16.21 1.89 0.11
C GLU A 57 16.90 1.75 1.47
N LEU A 58 16.19 1.21 2.47
CA LEU A 58 16.75 0.91 3.79
C LEU A 58 17.90 -0.11 3.71
N ASP A 59 17.73 -1.18 2.94
CA ASP A 59 18.78 -2.18 2.69
C ASP A 59 20.00 -1.54 2.03
N PHE A 60 19.78 -0.70 1.01
CA PHE A 60 20.86 0.03 0.33
C PHE A 60 21.60 0.99 1.26
N ASP A 61 20.89 1.74 2.10
CA ASP A 61 21.49 2.66 3.05
C ASP A 61 22.31 1.92 4.12
N PHE A 62 21.89 0.72 4.52
CA PHE A 62 22.68 -0.14 5.40
C PHE A 62 23.92 -0.70 4.71
N GLU A 63 23.79 -1.22 3.48
CA GLU A 63 24.91 -1.75 2.69
C GLU A 63 25.97 -0.69 2.39
N THR A 64 25.55 0.56 2.17
CA THR A 64 26.44 1.70 1.95
C THR A 64 27.01 2.29 3.25
N GLY A 65 26.67 1.71 4.40
CA GLY A 65 27.20 2.12 5.70
C GLY A 65 26.63 3.44 6.25
N LYS A 66 25.52 3.94 5.70
CA LYS A 66 24.85 5.15 6.19
C LYS A 66 24.05 4.91 7.47
N LEU A 67 23.70 3.65 7.75
CA LEU A 67 22.92 3.25 8.92
C LEU A 67 23.69 2.30 9.82
N SER A 68 23.48 2.46 11.13
CA SER A 68 23.93 1.48 12.11
C SER A 68 23.10 0.20 12.01
N LYS A 69 23.68 -0.93 12.41
CA LYS A 69 22.98 -2.23 12.42
C LYS A 69 21.71 -2.21 13.30
N ASP A 70 21.77 -1.50 14.43
CA ASP A 70 20.64 -1.42 15.36
C ASP A 70 19.49 -0.58 14.79
N ASP A 71 19.82 0.55 14.13
CA ASP A 71 18.81 1.41 13.49
C ASP A 71 18.20 0.72 12.27
N TYR A 72 19.02 0.06 11.45
CA TYR A 72 18.57 -0.77 10.34
C TYR A 72 17.57 -1.82 10.81
N LYS A 73 17.91 -2.59 11.85
CA LYS A 73 17.05 -3.65 12.37
C LYS A 73 15.71 -3.10 12.85
N LYS A 74 15.71 -2.00 13.62
CA LYS A 74 14.47 -1.38 14.13
C LYS A 74 13.56 -0.90 12.99
N LEU A 75 14.13 -0.21 12.00
CA LEU A 75 13.38 0.31 10.86
C LEU A 75 12.84 -0.83 9.98
N ARG A 76 13.65 -1.86 9.74
CA ARG A 76 13.27 -3.03 8.96
C ARG A 76 12.12 -3.80 9.60
N ASP A 77 12.21 -4.07 10.91
CA ASP A 77 11.16 -4.78 11.66
C ASP A 77 9.82 -4.01 11.56
N SER A 78 9.85 -2.67 11.63
CA SER A 78 8.67 -1.80 11.50
C SER A 78 8.06 -1.86 10.10
N TYR A 79 8.87 -1.70 9.05
CA TYR A 79 8.38 -1.76 7.66
C TYR A 79 7.88 -3.14 7.27
N GLU A 80 8.53 -4.22 7.73
CA GLU A 80 8.07 -5.60 7.52
C GLU A 80 6.73 -5.84 8.20
N ALA A 81 6.57 -5.41 9.45
CA ALA A 81 5.29 -5.52 10.17
C ALA A 81 4.15 -4.82 9.42
N ARG A 82 4.40 -3.61 8.92
CA ARG A 82 3.40 -2.87 8.13
C ARG A 82 3.12 -3.53 6.78
N ALA A 83 4.14 -4.04 6.10
CA ALA A 83 3.97 -4.74 4.83
C ALA A 83 3.10 -6.01 5.00
N VAL A 84 3.34 -6.79 6.06
CA VAL A 84 2.52 -7.96 6.39
C VAL A 84 1.07 -7.57 6.65
N GLU A 85 0.83 -6.48 7.38
CA GLU A 85 -0.52 -5.98 7.66
C GLU A 85 -1.27 -5.61 6.36
N VAL A 86 -0.63 -4.83 5.49
CA VAL A 86 -1.20 -4.39 4.21
C VAL A 86 -1.51 -5.58 3.29
N ILE A 87 -0.62 -6.57 3.24
CA ILE A 87 -0.83 -7.80 2.44
C ILE A 87 -2.06 -8.56 2.95
N LYS A 88 -2.21 -8.73 4.27
CA LYS A 88 -3.39 -9.39 4.84
C LYS A 88 -4.69 -8.65 4.53
N GLN A 89 -4.67 -7.32 4.57
CA GLN A 89 -5.85 -6.51 4.21
C GLN A 89 -6.22 -6.67 2.73
N LEU A 90 -5.23 -6.72 1.84
CA LEU A 90 -5.46 -6.99 0.42
C LEU A 90 -6.07 -8.38 0.19
N GLU A 91 -5.53 -9.41 0.87
CA GLU A 91 -6.06 -10.77 0.77
C GLU A 91 -7.51 -10.87 1.25
N ALA A 92 -7.85 -10.21 2.35
CA ALA A 92 -9.22 -10.17 2.87
C ALA A 92 -10.19 -9.51 1.86
N LEU A 93 -9.80 -8.37 1.28
CA LEU A 93 -10.61 -7.68 0.27
C LEU A 93 -10.76 -8.51 -1.02
N ASP A 94 -9.72 -9.22 -1.43
CA ASP A 94 -9.75 -10.11 -2.59
C ASP A 94 -10.71 -11.29 -2.34
N GLN A 95 -10.74 -11.85 -1.13
CA GLN A 95 -11.68 -12.91 -0.75
C GLN A 95 -13.14 -12.42 -0.74
N GLU A 96 -13.40 -11.25 -0.18
CA GLU A 96 -14.73 -10.64 -0.12
C GLU A 96 -15.28 -10.39 -1.54
N TRP A 97 -14.45 -9.82 -2.43
CA TRP A 97 -14.82 -9.59 -3.83
C TRP A 97 -15.18 -10.89 -4.56
N ASN A 98 -14.38 -11.94 -4.36
CA ASN A 98 -14.63 -13.25 -4.96
C ASN A 98 -15.93 -13.89 -4.43
N HIS A 99 -16.28 -13.66 -3.17
CA HIS A 99 -17.54 -14.14 -2.59
C HIS A 99 -18.74 -13.42 -3.22
N ILE A 100 -18.69 -12.08 -3.32
CA ILE A 100 -19.74 -11.27 -3.95
C ILE A 100 -19.94 -11.67 -5.42
N GLN A 101 -18.86 -11.86 -6.17
CA GLN A 101 -18.93 -12.28 -7.58
C GLN A 101 -19.64 -13.64 -7.74
N LYS A 102 -19.36 -14.60 -6.84
CA LYS A 102 -20.04 -15.90 -6.84
C LYS A 102 -21.54 -15.78 -6.56
N GLN A 103 -21.93 -14.94 -5.59
CA GLN A 103 -23.33 -14.70 -5.26
C GLN A 103 -24.09 -14.08 -6.44
N ILE A 104 -23.52 -13.03 -7.05
CA ILE A 104 -24.10 -12.37 -8.22
C ILE A 104 -24.28 -13.37 -9.37
N ASN A 105 -23.24 -14.16 -9.68
CA ASN A 105 -23.33 -15.13 -10.76
C ASN A 105 -24.39 -16.20 -10.48
N HIS A 106 -24.52 -16.66 -9.24
CA HIS A 106 -25.55 -17.63 -8.86
C HIS A 106 -26.97 -17.04 -8.97
N GLU A 107 -27.18 -15.81 -8.51
CA GLU A 107 -28.48 -15.13 -8.56
C GLU A 107 -28.93 -14.82 -10.00
N VAL A 108 -27.98 -14.41 -10.85
CA VAL A 108 -28.23 -14.18 -12.29
C VAL A 108 -28.65 -15.48 -12.98
N GLU A 109 -28.01 -16.61 -12.68
CA GLU A 109 -28.36 -17.91 -13.26
C GLU A 109 -29.72 -18.42 -12.77
N GLN A 110 -30.05 -18.22 -11.49
CA GLN A 110 -31.38 -18.53 -10.96
C GLN A 110 -32.49 -17.68 -11.60
N SER A 111 -32.23 -16.39 -11.80
CA SER A 111 -33.18 -15.46 -12.42
C SER A 111 -33.42 -15.74 -13.91
N LYS A 112 -32.40 -16.24 -14.63
CA LYS A 112 -32.53 -16.66 -16.04
C LYS A 112 -33.33 -17.95 -16.19
N GLY A 113 -33.28 -18.87 -15.22
CA GLY A 113 -34.07 -20.10 -15.21
C GLY A 113 -35.58 -19.88 -15.13
N LEU A 114 -36.02 -18.79 -14.49
CA LEU A 114 -37.42 -18.38 -14.35
C LEU A 114 -37.98 -17.58 -15.54
N ARG A 115 -37.14 -17.28 -16.53
CA ARG A 115 -37.48 -16.52 -17.75
C ARG A 115 -37.45 -17.38 -19.03
N LYS A 116 -37.72 -18.69 -18.92
CA LYS A 116 -38.04 -19.50 -20.12
C LYS A 116 -39.57 -19.57 -20.27
N PRO A 117 -40.12 -19.20 -21.45
CA PRO A 117 -41.56 -19.33 -21.73
C PRO A 117 -42.00 -20.80 -21.75
#